data_AF-A0A353YHA5-F1
#
_entry.id   AF-A0A353YHA5-F1
#
_cell.length_a   1.000
_cell.length_b   1.000
_cell.length_c   1.000
_cell.angle_alpha   90.00
_cell.angle_beta   90.00
_cell.angle_gamma   90.00
#
_symmetry.space_group_name_H-M   'P 1'
#
loop_
_entity.id
_entity.type
_entity.pdbx_description
1 polymer ?
#
loop_
_entity_poly.entity_id
_entity_poly.type
_entity_poly.pdbx_seq_one_letter_code
_entity_poly.pdbx_strand_id
1 'polypeptide(L)'
;GAQAIGALPRRLALMRLVLAFGRLLRAEAAAERSVQASPLIEVTPSQASHLAADLARLMDFIESEEVDLSALDEIVPEDFAAHWQITTDFLKIATEHWPGYLAENGLVSPVARRNKLMALEAERLVKGSPYPVIAAGSTGTVPATARLLKTIASLPNGAVVLPGLDLALDDDSWSSLAEHPEHPQAGMAELLRKLGVDRELVRYVPGSEPNAAARARLHLVSEALRPAESIELWQRFLEADGLLPDGRASFANALTGLRVVVAPTAHDEAEAIALILKSCIETPGKTAALVTPDRVLARRVAARLKRHDLAIDDSAGVPVSRTVPGAFLDLVLGAAETNFAPPELMALLKHPLTLIGRRPAEARAAARALERGAFRDIYVGQGLAGALAALEAARGDGKRRRSTISEHEQATALKLVADLEAAFAPLAALFADDSEHKAARLADAHAQTAEALACDRDSSSSSLWQGDAGEALSVLLAELIDAGRNLTMEAADYPPFYRTLLAG
;
A
#
# COMPACT_ATOMS: atom_id res chain seq x y z
N GLY A 1 -24.52 -14.07 9.24
CA GLY A 1 -24.28 -12.63 9.49
C GLY A 1 -23.94 -11.97 8.18
N ALA A 2 -24.34 -10.71 7.98
CA ALA A 2 -24.11 -9.94 6.75
C ALA A 2 -22.63 -9.94 6.34
N GLN A 3 -22.37 -10.08 5.04
CA GLN A 3 -21.03 -10.14 4.47
C GLN A 3 -20.38 -8.75 4.48
N ALA A 4 -19.09 -8.67 4.81
CA ALA A 4 -18.36 -7.41 4.66
C ALA A 4 -18.05 -7.15 3.18
N ILE A 5 -18.17 -5.90 2.76
CA ILE A 5 -17.78 -5.50 1.40
C ILE A 5 -16.26 -5.69 1.20
N GLY A 6 -15.87 -6.22 0.04
CA GLY A 6 -14.46 -6.37 -0.36
C GLY A 6 -13.77 -5.03 -0.62
N ALA A 7 -12.43 -5.01 -0.56
CA ALA A 7 -11.64 -3.79 -0.67
C ALA A 7 -11.82 -3.07 -2.03
N LEU A 8 -11.67 -3.79 -3.15
CA LEU A 8 -11.84 -3.20 -4.48
C LEU A 8 -13.31 -2.80 -4.76
N PRO A 9 -14.32 -3.66 -4.54
CA PRO A 9 -15.73 -3.25 -4.68
C PRO A 9 -16.08 -1.99 -3.87
N ARG A 10 -15.57 -1.88 -2.63
CA ARG A 10 -15.72 -0.68 -1.80
C ARG A 10 -15.08 0.54 -2.46
N ARG A 11 -13.84 0.42 -2.91
CA ARG A 11 -13.12 1.52 -3.58
C ARG A 11 -13.86 2.01 -4.83
N LEU A 12 -14.34 1.09 -5.67
CA LEU A 12 -15.10 1.44 -6.88
C LEU A 12 -16.46 2.08 -6.56
N ALA A 13 -17.15 1.60 -5.52
CA ALA A 13 -18.42 2.19 -5.10
C ALA A 13 -18.24 3.63 -4.57
N LEU A 14 -17.23 3.86 -3.73
CA LEU A 14 -16.88 5.20 -3.25
C LEU A 14 -16.43 6.11 -4.39
N MET A 15 -15.62 5.60 -5.32
CA MET A 15 -15.19 6.34 -6.50
C MET A 15 -16.39 6.84 -7.34
N ARG A 16 -17.43 6.02 -7.51
CA ARG A 16 -18.67 6.44 -8.19
C ARG A 16 -19.37 7.59 -7.47
N LEU A 17 -19.41 7.56 -6.13
CA LEU A 17 -19.98 8.64 -5.32
C LEU A 17 -19.16 9.93 -5.45
N VAL A 18 -17.83 9.82 -5.41
CA VAL A 18 -16.91 10.97 -5.62
C VAL A 18 -17.10 11.59 -7.01
N LEU A 19 -17.16 10.78 -8.07
CA LEU A 19 -17.38 11.25 -9.44
C LEU A 19 -18.79 11.86 -9.61
N ALA A 20 -19.81 11.30 -8.96
CA ALA A 20 -21.16 11.86 -8.96
C ALA A 20 -21.19 13.24 -8.28
N PHE A 21 -20.51 13.38 -7.14
CA PHE A 21 -20.39 14.64 -6.42
C PHE A 21 -19.68 15.72 -7.25
N GLY A 22 -18.56 15.38 -7.90
CA GLY A 22 -17.85 16.33 -8.78
C GLY A 22 -18.72 16.82 -9.95
N ARG A 23 -19.57 15.94 -10.51
CA ARG A 23 -20.55 16.32 -11.55
C ARG A 23 -21.64 17.25 -11.04
N LEU A 24 -22.11 17.06 -9.80
CA LEU A 24 -23.08 17.97 -9.17
C LEU A 24 -22.47 19.37 -8.97
N LEU A 25 -21.28 19.44 -8.38
CA LEU A 25 -20.57 20.71 -8.19
C LEU A 25 -20.32 21.45 -9.52
N ARG A 26 -19.99 20.72 -10.59
CA ARG A 26 -19.82 21.29 -11.93
C ARG A 26 -21.12 21.90 -12.46
N ALA A 27 -22.25 21.21 -12.24
CA ALA A 27 -23.56 21.70 -12.67
C ALA A 27 -23.98 22.96 -11.90
N GLU A 28 -23.73 23.00 -10.59
CA GLU A 28 -24.00 24.16 -9.74
C GLU A 28 -23.12 25.37 -10.11
N ALA A 29 -21.81 25.17 -10.27
CA ALA A 29 -20.88 26.23 -10.69
C ALA A 29 -21.26 26.81 -12.07
N ALA A 30 -21.70 25.97 -13.01
CA ALA A 30 -22.19 26.40 -14.31
C ALA A 30 -23.48 27.24 -14.22
N ALA A 31 -24.37 26.91 -13.25
CA ALA A 31 -25.63 27.61 -13.04
C ALA A 31 -25.43 28.98 -12.35
N GLU A 32 -24.51 29.08 -11.39
CA GLU A 32 -24.30 30.30 -10.60
C GLU A 32 -23.39 31.35 -11.26
N ARG A 33 -22.74 31.03 -12.39
CA ARG A 33 -21.68 31.86 -13.02
C ARG A 33 -20.55 32.24 -12.05
N SER A 34 -20.41 31.53 -10.93
CA SER A 34 -19.36 31.72 -9.95
C SER A 34 -18.15 30.85 -10.35
N VAL A 35 -17.01 31.50 -10.60
CA VAL A 35 -15.75 30.80 -10.90
C VAL A 35 -14.98 30.60 -9.59
N GLN A 36 -15.60 29.95 -8.61
CA GLN A 36 -14.81 29.38 -7.51
C GLN A 36 -14.39 27.99 -7.94
N ALA A 37 -13.18 27.91 -8.51
CA ALA A 37 -12.56 26.65 -8.92
C ALA A 37 -12.24 25.81 -7.68
N SER A 38 -13.19 25.00 -7.23
CA SER A 38 -12.91 23.92 -6.30
C SER A 38 -12.17 22.81 -7.05
N PRO A 39 -11.08 22.25 -6.49
CA PRO A 39 -10.37 21.11 -7.08
C PRO A 39 -11.26 19.87 -7.22
N LEU A 40 -12.45 19.85 -6.58
CA LEU A 40 -13.44 18.78 -6.70
C LEU A 40 -14.36 18.90 -7.94
N ILE A 41 -14.25 19.97 -8.75
CA ILE A 41 -15.09 20.17 -9.95
C ILE A 41 -14.59 19.34 -11.16
N GLU A 42 -13.30 19.05 -11.23
CA GLU A 42 -12.66 18.29 -12.31
C GLU A 42 -11.89 17.09 -11.76
N VAL A 43 -12.62 16.18 -11.11
CA VAL A 43 -12.03 14.95 -10.58
C VAL A 43 -11.92 13.91 -11.69
N THR A 44 -10.69 13.55 -12.06
CA THR A 44 -10.43 12.43 -12.98
C THR A 44 -10.68 11.08 -12.30
N PRO A 45 -10.87 9.98 -13.04
CA PRO A 45 -11.01 8.65 -12.45
C PRO A 45 -9.86 8.24 -11.51
N SER A 46 -8.62 8.61 -11.84
CA SER A 46 -7.45 8.33 -10.99
C SER A 46 -7.50 9.14 -9.68
N GLN A 47 -7.84 10.43 -9.74
CA GLN A 47 -8.04 11.27 -8.56
C GLN A 47 -9.20 10.76 -7.70
N ALA A 48 -10.32 10.39 -8.31
CA ALA A 48 -11.46 9.82 -7.60
C ALA A 48 -11.10 8.51 -6.89
N SER A 49 -10.25 7.69 -7.51
CA SER A 49 -9.75 6.46 -6.90
C SER A 49 -8.85 6.72 -5.67
N HIS A 50 -8.02 7.75 -5.70
CA HIS A 50 -7.24 8.19 -4.53
C HIS A 50 -8.13 8.74 -3.42
N LEU A 51 -9.04 9.68 -3.77
CA LEU A 51 -10.00 10.24 -2.81
C LEU A 51 -10.90 9.16 -2.19
N ALA A 52 -11.34 8.17 -2.97
CA ALA A 52 -12.09 7.04 -2.47
C ALA A 52 -11.30 6.20 -1.46
N ALA A 53 -10.00 5.99 -1.70
CA ALA A 53 -9.14 5.28 -0.76
C ALA A 53 -8.93 6.09 0.52
N ASP A 54 -8.77 7.41 0.43
CA ASP A 54 -8.60 8.31 1.57
C ASP A 54 -9.87 8.40 2.41
N LEU A 55 -11.02 8.53 1.74
CA LEU A 55 -12.33 8.52 2.36
C LEU A 55 -12.62 7.19 3.07
N ALA A 56 -12.28 6.05 2.45
CA ALA A 56 -12.39 4.75 3.09
C ALA A 56 -11.56 4.66 4.37
N ARG A 57 -10.32 5.18 4.37
CA ARG A 57 -9.46 5.22 5.57
C ARG A 57 -10.04 6.12 6.66
N LEU A 58 -10.56 7.29 6.30
CA LEU A 58 -11.23 8.19 7.25
C LEU A 58 -12.44 7.51 7.90
N MET A 59 -13.29 6.87 7.09
CA MET A 59 -14.47 6.15 7.58
C MET A 59 -14.08 4.97 8.49
N ASP A 60 -13.06 4.20 8.11
CA ASP A 60 -12.56 3.09 8.93
C ASP A 60 -11.96 3.56 10.25
N PHE A 61 -11.32 4.72 10.27
CA PHE A 61 -10.80 5.35 11.47
C PHE A 61 -11.95 5.73 12.41
N ILE A 62 -12.93 6.49 11.92
CA ILE A 62 -14.07 6.96 12.73
C ILE A 62 -14.90 5.78 13.25
N GLU A 63 -15.17 4.80 12.40
CA GLU A 63 -15.90 3.59 12.80
C GLU A 63 -15.10 2.71 13.78
N SER A 64 -13.76 2.71 13.67
CA SER A 64 -12.90 2.00 14.63
C SER A 64 -12.95 2.65 16.00
N GLU A 65 -13.00 3.98 16.06
CA GLU A 65 -13.13 4.75 17.30
C GLU A 65 -14.58 4.77 17.83
N GLU A 66 -15.54 4.22 17.08
CA GLU A 66 -16.97 4.21 17.42
C GLU A 66 -17.55 5.61 17.68
N VAL A 67 -17.04 6.61 16.95
CA VAL A 67 -17.47 8.01 17.03
C VAL A 67 -18.51 8.29 15.95
N ASP A 68 -19.48 9.15 16.26
CA ASP A 68 -20.46 9.64 15.29
C ASP A 68 -19.86 10.78 14.46
N LEU A 69 -19.95 10.64 13.13
CA LEU A 69 -19.50 11.64 12.17
C LEU A 69 -20.21 12.99 12.32
N SER A 70 -21.41 13.03 12.90
CA SER A 70 -22.13 14.29 13.19
C SER A 70 -21.37 15.21 14.15
N ALA A 71 -20.45 14.67 14.95
CA ALA A 71 -19.58 15.49 15.82
C ALA A 71 -18.57 16.36 15.04
N LEU A 72 -18.36 16.11 13.74
CA LEU A 72 -17.47 16.94 12.92
C LEU A 72 -17.96 18.39 12.77
N ASP A 73 -19.26 18.62 12.86
CA ASP A 73 -19.85 19.96 12.78
C ASP A 73 -19.45 20.85 13.97
N GLU A 74 -19.03 20.24 15.09
CA GLU A 74 -18.63 20.93 16.31
C GLU A 74 -17.13 21.29 16.36
N ILE A 75 -16.32 20.76 15.44
CA ILE A 75 -14.84 20.83 15.50
C ILE A 75 -14.27 22.03 14.71
N VAL A 76 -15.03 22.64 13.80
CA VAL A 76 -14.48 23.59 12.82
C VAL A 76 -14.68 25.06 13.21
N PRO A 77 -13.61 25.90 13.20
CA PRO A 77 -13.71 27.33 13.43
C PRO A 77 -14.57 28.06 12.36
N GLU A 78 -15.33 29.08 12.78
CA GLU A 78 -16.23 29.87 11.91
C GLU A 78 -15.51 30.50 10.69
N ASP A 79 -14.20 30.75 10.77
CA ASP A 79 -13.40 31.43 9.74
C ASP A 79 -13.21 30.62 8.44
N PHE A 80 -13.55 29.34 8.40
CA PHE A 80 -13.39 28.46 7.22
C PHE A 80 -14.71 28.15 6.47
N ALA A 81 -15.82 28.79 6.86
CA ALA A 81 -17.18 28.37 6.50
C ALA A 81 -17.45 28.08 5.00
N ALA A 82 -16.95 28.89 4.06
CA ALA A 82 -17.27 28.70 2.63
C ALA A 82 -16.57 27.48 2.00
N HIS A 83 -15.29 27.26 2.28
CA HIS A 83 -14.55 26.07 1.80
C HIS A 83 -14.89 24.82 2.63
N TRP A 84 -15.24 25.03 3.90
CA TRP A 84 -15.73 23.97 4.76
C TRP A 84 -17.08 23.43 4.31
N GLN A 85 -18.00 24.26 3.81
CA GLN A 85 -19.30 23.80 3.33
C GLN A 85 -19.18 22.73 2.23
N ILE A 86 -18.30 22.97 1.24
CA ILE A 86 -18.01 21.99 0.18
C ILE A 86 -17.43 20.69 0.76
N THR A 87 -16.61 20.80 1.80
CA THR A 87 -16.02 19.64 2.49
C THR A 87 -17.07 18.87 3.28
N THR A 88 -17.96 19.56 4.00
CA THR A 88 -19.10 18.93 4.70
C THR A 88 -20.06 18.26 3.72
N ASP A 89 -20.35 18.90 2.58
CA ASP A 89 -21.19 18.33 1.53
C ASP A 89 -20.52 17.12 0.88
N PHE A 90 -19.20 17.14 0.71
CA PHE A 90 -18.44 15.96 0.28
C PHE A 90 -18.51 14.83 1.32
N LEU A 91 -18.41 15.15 2.60
CA LEU A 91 -18.48 14.17 3.69
C LEU A 91 -19.87 13.53 3.84
N LYS A 92 -20.94 14.13 3.27
CA LYS A 92 -22.25 13.46 3.12
C LYS A 92 -22.18 12.17 2.33
N ILE A 93 -21.17 11.99 1.47
CA ILE A 93 -20.88 10.68 0.85
C ILE A 93 -20.70 9.61 1.93
N ALA A 94 -19.95 9.90 3.00
CA ALA A 94 -19.67 8.96 4.07
C ALA A 94 -20.81 8.85 5.08
N THR A 95 -21.50 9.95 5.41
CA THR A 95 -22.53 9.97 6.46
C THR A 95 -23.92 9.56 6.00
N GLU A 96 -24.31 9.88 4.75
CA GLU A 96 -25.67 9.67 4.25
C GLU A 96 -25.72 8.60 3.15
N HIS A 97 -24.89 8.75 2.12
CA HIS A 97 -24.99 7.90 0.93
C HIS A 97 -24.37 6.51 1.16
N TRP A 98 -23.24 6.43 1.86
CA TRP A 98 -22.55 5.17 2.07
C TRP A 98 -23.33 4.16 2.93
N PRO A 99 -23.93 4.53 4.08
CA PRO A 99 -24.77 3.61 4.85
C PRO A 99 -25.96 3.08 4.04
N GLY A 100 -26.59 3.94 3.24
CA GLY A 100 -27.66 3.56 2.31
C GLY A 100 -27.19 2.51 1.29
N TYR A 101 -26.03 2.75 0.65
CA TYR A 101 -25.43 1.81 -0.28
C TYR A 101 -25.17 0.43 0.35
N LEU A 102 -24.62 0.38 1.57
CA LEU A 102 -24.40 -0.88 2.28
C LEU A 102 -25.73 -1.61 2.56
N ALA A 103 -26.75 -0.90 3.03
CA ALA A 103 -28.06 -1.47 3.35
C ALA A 103 -28.76 -2.04 2.11
N GLU A 104 -28.78 -1.31 1.00
CA GLU A 104 -29.38 -1.74 -0.27
C GLU A 104 -28.74 -3.01 -0.83
N ASN A 105 -27.44 -3.19 -0.60
CA ASN A 105 -26.68 -4.35 -1.07
C ASN A 105 -26.60 -5.49 -0.03
N GLY A 106 -27.21 -5.34 1.15
CA GLY A 106 -27.13 -6.33 2.23
C GLY A 106 -25.71 -6.54 2.78
N LEU A 107 -24.85 -5.52 2.66
CA LEU A 107 -23.45 -5.52 3.05
C LEU A 107 -23.23 -4.79 4.37
N VAL A 108 -22.07 -5.01 4.97
CA VAL A 108 -21.56 -4.21 6.10
C VAL A 108 -20.14 -3.75 5.79
N SER A 109 -19.65 -2.72 6.49
CA SER A 109 -18.24 -2.36 6.40
C SER A 109 -17.37 -3.46 7.05
N PRO A 110 -16.09 -3.57 6.67
CA PRO A 110 -15.15 -4.48 7.33
C PRO A 110 -15.00 -4.18 8.83
N VAL A 111 -15.02 -2.90 9.21
CA VAL A 111 -14.89 -2.46 10.61
C VAL A 111 -16.14 -2.81 11.43
N ALA A 112 -17.36 -2.54 10.93
CA ALA A 112 -18.61 -2.99 11.56
C ALA A 112 -18.60 -4.49 11.81
N ARG A 113 -18.21 -5.26 10.79
CA ARG A 113 -18.15 -6.72 10.90
C ARG A 113 -17.14 -7.15 11.96
N ARG A 114 -15.93 -6.58 11.96
CA ARG A 114 -14.91 -6.84 12.97
C ARG A 114 -15.43 -6.55 14.38
N ASN A 115 -15.98 -5.36 14.60
CA ASN A 115 -16.48 -4.93 15.90
C ASN A 115 -17.65 -5.83 16.36
N LYS A 116 -18.55 -6.22 15.46
CA LYS A 116 -19.64 -7.17 15.75
C LYS A 116 -19.13 -8.57 16.10
N LEU A 117 -18.12 -9.09 15.39
CA LEU A 117 -17.52 -10.39 15.72
C LEU A 117 -16.82 -10.36 17.08
N MET A 118 -16.12 -9.27 17.40
CA MET A 118 -15.52 -9.08 18.74
C MET A 118 -16.58 -9.01 19.84
N ALA A 119 -17.70 -8.33 19.62
CA ALA A 119 -18.81 -8.27 20.57
C ALA A 119 -19.44 -9.65 20.81
N LEU A 120 -19.72 -10.41 19.73
CA LEU A 120 -20.24 -11.77 19.84
C LEU A 120 -19.27 -12.72 20.56
N GLU A 121 -17.97 -12.56 20.32
CA GLU A 121 -16.95 -13.35 20.99
C GLU A 121 -16.85 -12.99 22.48
N ALA A 122 -16.96 -11.71 22.83
CA ALA A 122 -17.06 -11.28 24.22
C ALA A 122 -18.30 -11.90 24.90
N GLU A 123 -19.48 -11.83 24.27
CA GLU A 123 -20.70 -12.46 24.79
C GLU A 123 -20.57 -13.98 24.98
N ARG A 124 -19.86 -14.66 24.07
CA ARG A 124 -19.55 -16.09 24.19
C ARG A 124 -18.65 -16.34 25.40
N LEU A 125 -17.59 -15.55 25.55
CA LEU A 125 -16.58 -15.70 26.60
C LEU A 125 -17.13 -15.40 28.00
N VAL A 126 -18.09 -14.47 28.14
CA VAL A 126 -18.77 -14.19 29.42
C VAL A 126 -19.40 -15.46 30.02
N LYS A 127 -19.81 -16.43 29.18
CA LYS A 127 -20.38 -17.72 29.63
C LYS A 127 -19.31 -18.70 30.14
N GLY A 128 -18.04 -18.32 30.10
CA GLY A 128 -16.88 -19.14 30.45
C GLY A 128 -16.21 -19.80 29.25
N SER A 129 -14.99 -20.28 29.47
CA SER A 129 -14.22 -21.07 28.51
C SER A 129 -13.63 -22.29 29.22
N PRO A 130 -13.72 -23.51 28.66
CA PRO A 130 -13.04 -24.68 29.22
C PRO A 130 -11.51 -24.63 29.00
N TYR A 131 -11.01 -23.72 28.16
CA TYR A 131 -9.60 -23.56 27.84
C TYR A 131 -9.09 -22.16 28.22
N PRO A 132 -7.79 -22.00 28.53
CA PRO A 132 -7.20 -20.68 28.75
C PRO A 132 -7.41 -19.74 27.56
N VAL A 133 -7.73 -18.48 27.84
CA VAL A 133 -7.94 -17.45 26.80
C VAL A 133 -6.95 -16.32 27.02
N ILE A 134 -5.99 -16.17 26.11
CA ILE A 134 -4.90 -15.20 26.25
C ILE A 134 -4.95 -14.24 25.07
N ALA A 135 -5.01 -12.94 25.36
CA ALA A 135 -4.81 -11.88 24.38
C ALA A 135 -3.45 -11.22 24.63
N ALA A 136 -2.56 -11.24 23.65
CA ALA A 136 -1.20 -10.72 23.79
C ALA A 136 -0.86 -9.71 22.69
N GLY A 137 -0.20 -8.61 23.07
CA GLY A 137 0.33 -7.61 22.14
C GLY A 137 -0.67 -6.53 21.70
N SER A 138 -1.89 -6.52 22.24
CA SER A 138 -2.85 -5.44 21.99
C SER A 138 -2.71 -4.32 23.02
N THR A 139 -2.75 -3.07 22.56
CA THR A 139 -2.79 -1.87 23.40
C THR A 139 -4.21 -1.44 23.76
N GLY A 140 -5.24 -2.07 23.17
CA GLY A 140 -6.65 -1.78 23.46
C GLY A 140 -7.12 -0.38 23.06
N THR A 141 -6.46 0.27 22.09
CA THR A 141 -6.85 1.61 21.60
C THR A 141 -8.26 1.62 21.01
N VAL A 142 -8.60 0.60 20.20
CA VAL A 142 -9.94 0.43 19.64
C VAL A 142 -10.96 0.03 20.74
N PRO A 143 -12.08 0.76 20.93
CA PRO A 143 -13.10 0.46 21.95
C PRO A 143 -13.64 -0.97 21.92
N ALA A 144 -13.96 -1.51 20.73
CA ALA A 144 -14.40 -2.89 20.57
C ALA A 144 -13.37 -3.91 21.10
N THR A 145 -12.10 -3.68 20.79
CA THR A 145 -10.98 -4.49 21.29
C THR A 145 -10.86 -4.35 22.81
N ALA A 146 -10.93 -3.14 23.36
CA ALA A 146 -10.88 -2.92 24.80
C ALA A 146 -11.98 -3.68 25.57
N ARG A 147 -13.22 -3.72 25.04
CA ARG A 147 -14.32 -4.52 25.63
C ARG A 147 -14.03 -6.02 25.61
N LEU A 148 -13.46 -6.53 24.52
CA LEU A 148 -13.04 -7.93 24.43
C LEU A 148 -11.90 -8.24 25.42
N LEU A 149 -10.87 -7.39 25.48
CA LEU A 149 -9.77 -7.54 26.45
C LEU A 149 -10.27 -7.52 27.90
N LYS A 150 -11.22 -6.64 28.22
CA LYS A 150 -11.86 -6.60 29.54
C LYS A 150 -12.58 -7.90 29.87
N THR A 151 -13.29 -8.46 28.90
CA THR A 151 -13.95 -9.76 29.05
C THR A 151 -12.93 -10.85 29.33
N ILE A 152 -11.86 -10.93 28.54
CA ILE A 152 -10.78 -11.91 28.70
C ILE A 152 -10.11 -11.77 30.06
N ALA A 153 -9.75 -10.56 30.47
CA ALA A 153 -9.11 -10.29 31.77
C ALA A 153 -9.98 -10.69 32.98
N SER A 154 -11.30 -10.75 32.80
CA SER A 154 -12.26 -11.12 33.86
C SER A 154 -12.51 -12.63 33.96
N LEU A 155 -12.01 -13.44 33.02
CA LEU A 155 -12.21 -14.89 33.07
C LEU A 155 -11.29 -15.53 34.12
N PRO A 156 -11.76 -16.57 34.86
CA PRO A 156 -10.91 -17.30 35.81
C PRO A 156 -9.63 -17.90 35.19
N ASN A 157 -9.67 -18.17 33.89
CA ASN A 157 -8.57 -18.72 33.08
C ASN A 157 -8.18 -17.79 31.92
N GLY A 158 -8.43 -16.49 32.05
CA GLY A 158 -8.08 -15.50 31.04
C GLY A 158 -6.85 -14.67 31.42
N ALA A 159 -6.13 -14.18 30.41
CA ALA A 159 -5.01 -13.26 30.61
C ALA A 159 -4.89 -12.25 29.46
N VAL A 160 -4.52 -11.01 29.80
CA VAL A 160 -4.15 -9.97 28.84
C VAL A 160 -2.69 -9.61 29.04
N VAL A 161 -1.88 -9.69 27.98
CA VAL A 161 -0.45 -9.36 27.98
C VAL A 161 -0.23 -8.08 27.20
N LEU A 162 0.09 -7.01 27.91
CA LEU A 162 0.31 -5.67 27.35
C LEU A 162 1.71 -5.54 26.74
N PRO A 163 1.85 -4.96 25.53
CA PRO A 163 3.15 -4.78 24.88
C PRO A 163 3.90 -3.57 25.43
N GLY A 164 4.84 -3.78 26.34
CA GLY A 164 5.76 -2.72 26.78
C GLY A 164 5.10 -1.62 27.61
N LEU A 165 4.24 -2.01 28.57
CA LEU A 165 3.69 -1.09 29.57
C LEU A 165 4.82 -0.45 30.38
N ASP A 166 4.81 0.88 30.46
CA ASP A 166 5.77 1.64 31.24
C ASP A 166 5.40 1.62 32.73
N LEU A 167 6.24 0.98 33.54
CA LEU A 167 6.11 0.89 35.00
C LEU A 167 7.05 1.87 35.74
N ALA A 168 7.79 2.70 35.01
CA ALA A 168 8.84 3.55 35.56
C ALA A 168 8.47 5.05 35.57
N LEU A 169 7.60 5.51 34.66
CA LEU A 169 7.10 6.89 34.64
C LEU A 169 6.42 7.23 35.97
N ASP A 170 6.67 8.40 36.55
CA ASP A 170 5.99 8.84 37.79
C ASP A 170 4.48 9.01 37.61
N ASP A 171 3.76 8.98 38.73
CA ASP A 171 2.30 8.98 38.74
C ASP A 171 1.67 10.30 38.23
N ASP A 172 2.32 11.44 38.48
CA ASP A 172 1.84 12.74 38.00
C ASP A 172 1.88 12.77 36.46
N SER A 173 3.03 12.38 35.88
CA SER A 173 3.19 12.32 34.43
C SER A 173 2.35 11.21 33.80
N TRP A 174 2.19 10.08 34.46
CA TRP A 174 1.28 9.02 34.01
C TRP A 174 -0.18 9.47 33.97
N SER A 175 -0.61 10.24 34.97
CA SER A 175 -1.98 10.75 35.04
C SER A 175 -2.28 11.80 33.97
N SER A 176 -1.27 12.57 33.55
CA SER A 176 -1.39 13.54 32.44
C SER A 176 -1.57 12.91 31.06
N LEU A 177 -1.30 11.60 30.90
CA LEU A 177 -1.35 10.93 29.59
C LEU A 177 -2.72 10.99 28.90
N ALA A 178 -3.80 11.25 29.64
CA ALA A 178 -5.13 11.46 29.07
C ALA A 178 -5.20 12.70 28.16
N GLU A 179 -4.32 13.67 28.37
CA GLU A 179 -4.23 14.93 27.61
C GLU A 179 -3.22 14.84 26.45
N HIS A 180 -2.47 13.72 26.37
CA HIS A 180 -1.41 13.47 25.40
C HIS A 180 -1.71 12.22 24.54
N PRO A 181 -2.73 12.26 23.65
CA PRO A 181 -3.09 11.11 22.82
C PRO A 181 -1.97 10.66 21.86
N GLU A 182 -1.00 11.54 21.56
CA GLU A 182 0.20 11.24 20.78
C GLU A 182 1.22 10.36 21.52
N HIS A 183 1.13 10.29 22.86
CA HIS A 183 2.10 9.57 23.67
C HIS A 183 1.93 8.04 23.51
N PRO A 184 3.02 7.26 23.31
CA PRO A 184 2.92 5.81 23.06
C PRO A 184 2.21 4.99 24.15
N GLN A 185 2.22 5.47 25.40
CA GLN A 185 1.54 4.81 26.53
C GLN A 185 0.08 5.23 26.74
N ALA A 186 -0.41 6.29 26.07
CA ALA A 186 -1.75 6.84 26.32
C ALA A 186 -2.86 5.79 26.12
N GLY A 187 -2.77 5.00 25.04
CA GLY A 187 -3.73 3.91 24.78
C GLY A 187 -3.75 2.83 25.86
N MET A 188 -2.59 2.43 26.38
CA MET A 188 -2.51 1.44 27.46
C MET A 188 -2.95 2.00 28.82
N ALA A 189 -2.67 3.28 29.10
CA ALA A 189 -3.17 3.96 30.28
C ALA A 189 -4.71 4.00 30.29
N GLU A 190 -5.30 4.37 29.15
CA GLU A 190 -6.75 4.36 28.95
C GLU A 190 -7.35 2.94 29.05
N LEU A 191 -6.66 1.94 28.51
CA LEU A 191 -7.06 0.54 28.67
C LEU A 191 -7.09 0.12 30.14
N LEU A 192 -6.03 0.39 30.91
CA LEU A 192 -5.97 0.05 32.34
C LEU A 192 -7.11 0.73 33.13
N ARG A 193 -7.42 2.00 32.81
CA ARG A 193 -8.57 2.70 33.36
C ARG A 193 -9.90 2.01 33.04
N LYS A 194 -10.11 1.56 31.79
CA LYS A 194 -11.31 0.80 31.38
C LYS A 194 -11.41 -0.57 32.08
N LEU A 195 -10.27 -1.21 32.34
CA LEU A 195 -10.18 -2.47 33.09
C LEU A 195 -10.40 -2.28 34.59
N GLY A 196 -10.15 -1.08 35.12
CA GLY A 196 -10.18 -0.80 36.56
C GLY A 196 -9.01 -1.45 37.29
N VAL A 197 -7.84 -1.51 36.64
CA VAL A 197 -6.62 -2.13 37.18
C VAL A 197 -5.55 -1.06 37.31
N ASP A 198 -5.00 -0.92 38.52
CA ASP A 198 -3.87 -0.04 38.75
C ASP A 198 -2.62 -0.58 38.06
N ARG A 199 -1.84 0.34 37.48
CA ARG A 199 -0.60 0.04 36.75
C ARG A 199 0.36 -0.83 37.56
N GLU A 200 0.47 -0.59 38.86
CA GLU A 200 1.35 -1.33 39.77
C GLU A 200 0.98 -2.81 39.94
N LEU A 201 -0.27 -3.18 39.66
CA LEU A 201 -0.74 -4.56 39.73
C LEU A 201 -0.35 -5.37 38.50
N VAL A 202 0.10 -4.72 37.43
CA VAL A 202 0.57 -5.39 36.21
C VAL A 202 1.94 -5.98 36.45
N ARG A 203 2.08 -7.28 36.17
CA ARG A 203 3.34 -8.03 36.36
C ARG A 203 3.95 -8.42 35.03
N TYR A 204 5.27 -8.60 35.04
CA TYR A 204 5.94 -9.27 33.93
C TYR A 204 5.40 -10.69 33.76
N VAL A 205 5.34 -11.15 32.51
CA VAL A 205 5.07 -12.55 32.21
C VAL A 205 6.18 -13.38 32.84
N PRO A 206 5.89 -14.49 33.54
CA PRO A 206 6.93 -15.29 34.19
C PRO A 206 8.06 -15.69 33.22
N GLY A 207 9.30 -15.37 33.58
CA GLY A 207 10.48 -15.60 32.74
C GLY A 207 10.80 -14.48 31.75
N SER A 208 10.01 -13.42 31.71
CA SER A 208 10.25 -12.22 30.88
C SER A 208 10.80 -11.03 31.68
N GLU A 209 11.10 -11.22 32.97
CA GLU A 209 11.59 -10.16 33.82
C GLU A 209 12.90 -9.57 33.27
N PRO A 210 12.97 -8.23 33.08
CA PRO A 210 14.17 -7.62 32.54
C PRO A 210 15.36 -7.82 33.47
N ASN A 211 16.55 -8.08 32.93
CA ASN A 211 17.78 -8.02 33.72
C ASN A 211 18.14 -6.56 34.08
N ALA A 212 19.23 -6.34 34.81
CA ALA A 212 19.62 -4.99 35.25
C ALA A 212 19.83 -4.00 34.09
N ALA A 213 20.46 -4.43 33.00
CA ALA A 213 20.68 -3.59 31.82
C ALA A 213 19.37 -3.29 31.07
N ALA A 214 18.50 -4.29 30.92
CA ALA A 214 17.19 -4.11 30.30
C ALA A 214 16.30 -3.16 31.13
N ARG A 215 16.31 -3.26 32.47
CA ARG A 215 15.62 -2.31 33.35
C ARG A 215 16.13 -0.88 33.17
N ALA A 216 17.44 -0.69 33.13
CA ALA A 216 18.03 0.62 32.89
C ALA A 216 17.61 1.20 31.53
N ARG A 217 17.52 0.37 30.47
CA ARG A 217 17.03 0.79 29.16
C ARG A 217 15.55 1.16 29.15
N LEU A 218 14.71 0.37 29.81
CA LEU A 218 13.28 0.67 29.92
C LEU A 218 13.06 2.01 30.63
N HIS A 219 13.80 2.28 31.70
CA HIS A 219 13.74 3.56 32.40
C HIS A 219 14.25 4.72 31.52
N LEU A 220 15.35 4.53 30.78
CA LEU A 220 15.83 5.54 29.83
C LEU A 220 14.80 5.86 28.74
N VAL A 221 14.11 4.84 28.20
CA VAL A 221 13.06 5.02 27.19
C VAL A 221 11.84 5.72 27.79
N SER A 222 11.46 5.38 29.03
CA SER A 222 10.40 6.06 29.79
C SER A 222 10.69 7.56 29.92
N GLU A 223 11.90 7.92 30.36
CA GLU A 223 12.31 9.32 30.49
C GLU A 223 12.40 10.04 29.13
N ALA A 224 12.94 9.38 28.11
CA ALA A 224 13.07 9.97 26.77
C ALA A 224 11.72 10.26 26.10
N LEU A 225 10.67 9.51 26.46
CA LEU A 225 9.33 9.65 25.92
C LEU A 225 8.36 10.43 26.81
N ARG A 226 8.83 10.92 27.97
CA ARG A 226 8.05 11.70 28.94
C ARG A 226 7.18 12.78 28.25
N PRO A 227 5.94 13.01 28.72
CA PRO A 227 5.07 14.05 28.17
C PRO A 227 5.75 15.42 28.13
N ALA A 228 5.39 16.23 27.15
CA ALA A 228 6.05 17.51 26.90
C ALA A 228 6.00 18.47 28.10
N GLU A 229 4.94 18.38 28.90
CA GLU A 229 4.69 19.22 30.07
C GLU A 229 5.59 18.92 31.26
N SER A 230 6.25 17.76 31.30
CA SER A 230 7.11 17.36 32.42
C SER A 230 8.58 17.18 32.04
N ILE A 231 9.00 17.71 30.88
CA ILE A 231 10.39 17.65 30.38
C ILE A 231 11.41 18.23 31.38
N GLU A 232 11.02 19.20 32.20
CA GLU A 232 11.89 19.78 33.24
C GLU A 232 12.39 18.73 34.26
N LEU A 233 11.69 17.60 34.40
CA LEU A 233 12.11 16.49 35.25
C LEU A 233 13.32 15.73 34.70
N TRP A 234 13.70 15.92 33.44
CA TRP A 234 14.93 15.34 32.88
C TRP A 234 16.18 15.78 33.65
N GLN A 235 16.22 17.03 34.11
CA GLN A 235 17.35 17.51 34.92
C GLN A 235 17.45 16.72 36.22
N ARG A 236 16.32 16.46 36.89
CA ARG A 236 16.28 15.63 38.09
C ARG A 236 16.71 14.19 37.83
N PHE A 237 16.30 13.62 36.69
CA PHE A 237 16.73 12.28 36.29
C PHE A 237 18.26 12.20 36.07
N LEU A 238 18.86 13.24 35.46
CA LEU A 238 20.31 13.32 35.23
C LEU A 238 21.11 13.64 36.49
N GLU A 239 20.54 14.44 37.39
CA GLU A 239 21.14 14.88 38.66
C GLU A 239 21.00 13.84 39.78
N ALA A 240 20.03 12.92 39.69
CA ALA A 240 19.86 11.87 40.67
C ALA A 240 21.15 11.04 40.79
N ASP A 241 21.77 11.07 41.98
CA ASP A 241 23.01 10.38 42.39
C ASP A 241 23.05 8.85 42.15
N GLY A 242 21.99 8.25 41.59
CA GLY A 242 21.84 6.82 41.24
C GLY A 242 22.63 6.35 40.02
N LEU A 243 23.62 7.11 39.56
CA LEU A 243 24.52 6.75 38.45
C LEU A 243 25.71 5.88 38.88
N LEU A 244 25.75 5.42 40.15
CA LEU A 244 26.82 4.56 40.69
C LEU A 244 26.72 3.09 40.21
N PRO A 245 27.86 2.35 40.22
CA PRO A 245 28.00 1.03 39.58
C PRO A 245 27.25 -0.12 40.27
N ASP A 246 26.61 0.10 41.42
CA ASP A 246 26.05 -0.92 42.30
C ASP A 246 24.53 -1.15 42.17
N GLY A 247 23.90 -0.51 41.18
CA GLY A 247 22.72 -1.08 40.53
C GLY A 247 21.37 -0.59 41.04
N ARG A 248 20.83 0.38 40.32
CA ARG A 248 19.48 0.39 39.69
C ARG A 248 19.42 1.63 38.79
N ALA A 249 19.50 1.41 37.48
CA ALA A 249 19.27 2.40 36.40
C ALA A 249 20.31 3.51 36.14
N SER A 250 21.61 3.19 36.11
CA SER A 250 22.60 4.12 35.54
C SER A 250 22.39 4.32 34.03
N PHE A 251 22.47 5.57 33.55
CA PHE A 251 22.50 5.92 32.12
C PHE A 251 23.57 5.12 31.36
N ALA A 252 24.75 4.92 31.95
CA ALA A 252 25.82 4.10 31.36
C ALA A 252 25.42 2.61 31.25
N ASN A 253 24.67 2.08 32.23
CA ASN A 253 24.15 0.71 32.20
C ASN A 253 23.09 0.55 31.09
N ALA A 254 22.25 1.56 30.87
CA ALA A 254 21.29 1.56 29.78
C ALA A 254 21.98 1.50 28.40
N LEU A 255 23.09 2.22 28.25
CA LEU A 255 23.86 2.27 26.99
C LEU A 255 24.79 1.07 26.75
N THR A 256 24.92 0.16 27.72
CA THR A 256 25.78 -1.02 27.58
C THR A 256 25.36 -1.83 26.34
N GLY A 257 26.30 -2.24 25.50
CA GLY A 257 26.01 -3.02 24.29
C GLY A 257 25.36 -2.24 23.13
N LEU A 258 25.02 -0.95 23.31
CA LEU A 258 24.64 -0.09 22.21
C LEU A 258 25.89 0.36 21.45
N ARG A 259 25.72 0.51 20.13
CA ARG A 259 26.76 0.99 19.21
C ARG A 259 26.09 1.94 18.24
N VAL A 260 26.77 3.04 17.94
CA VAL A 260 26.35 4.00 16.92
C VAL A 260 27.35 3.91 15.78
N VAL A 261 26.85 3.76 14.57
CA VAL A 261 27.64 3.76 13.33
C VAL A 261 27.17 4.94 12.50
N VAL A 262 28.07 5.90 12.25
CA VAL A 262 27.78 7.06 11.40
C VAL A 262 28.35 6.78 10.02
N ALA A 263 27.47 6.64 9.03
CA ALA A 263 27.85 6.38 7.65
C ALA A 263 27.93 7.69 6.84
N PRO A 264 28.94 7.87 5.96
CA PRO A 264 29.06 9.07 5.12
C PRO A 264 27.92 9.22 4.11
N THR A 265 27.39 8.10 3.63
CA THR A 265 26.30 8.05 2.66
C THR A 265 25.30 6.95 3.01
N ALA A 266 24.09 7.06 2.47
CA ALA A 266 23.09 6.00 2.58
C ALA A 266 23.50 4.70 1.84
N HIS A 267 24.53 4.75 0.99
CA HIS A 267 25.13 3.54 0.44
C HIS A 267 26.02 2.86 1.49
N ASP A 268 26.90 3.62 2.14
CA ASP A 268 27.80 3.10 3.19
C ASP A 268 27.01 2.57 4.38
N GLU A 269 25.89 3.22 4.72
CA GLU A 269 24.96 2.77 5.76
C GLU A 269 24.41 1.38 5.46
N ALA A 270 23.89 1.18 4.24
CA ALA A 270 23.33 -0.11 3.83
C ALA A 270 24.39 -1.22 3.81
N GLU A 271 25.63 -0.89 3.41
CA GLU A 271 26.76 -1.83 3.42
C GLU A 271 27.14 -2.22 4.86
N ALA A 272 27.26 -1.24 5.76
CA ALA A 272 27.58 -1.49 7.17
C ALA A 272 26.51 -2.37 7.84
N ILE A 273 25.23 -2.06 7.63
CA ILE A 273 24.12 -2.87 8.15
C ILE A 273 24.17 -4.29 7.59
N ALA A 274 24.37 -4.47 6.28
CA ALA A 274 24.45 -5.78 5.66
C ALA A 274 25.58 -6.63 6.26
N LEU A 275 26.76 -6.04 6.49
CA LEU A 275 27.89 -6.73 7.12
C LEU A 275 27.59 -7.12 8.58
N ILE A 276 26.93 -6.25 9.34
CA ILE A 276 26.51 -6.54 10.73
C ILE A 276 25.51 -7.70 10.76
N LEU A 277 24.48 -7.66 9.92
CA LEU A 277 23.46 -8.71 9.82
C LEU A 277 24.08 -10.03 9.41
N LYS A 278 24.94 -10.03 8.38
CA LYS A 278 25.69 -11.20 7.93
C LYS A 278 26.52 -11.81 9.05
N SER A 279 27.34 -11.00 9.73
CA SER A 279 28.19 -11.47 10.84
C SER A 279 27.37 -12.08 11.97
N CYS A 280 26.17 -11.54 12.24
CA CYS A 280 25.26 -12.10 13.22
C CYS A 280 24.72 -13.47 12.79
N ILE A 281 24.20 -13.57 11.56
CA ILE A 281 23.58 -14.80 11.01
C ILE A 281 24.61 -15.94 10.85
N GLU A 282 25.86 -15.61 10.51
CA GLU A 282 26.94 -16.59 10.41
C GLU A 282 27.38 -17.14 11.78
N THR A 283 26.99 -16.48 12.88
CA THR A 283 27.26 -16.98 14.23
C THR A 283 26.13 -17.91 14.68
N PRO A 284 26.40 -19.21 14.93
CA PRO A 284 25.37 -20.16 15.32
C PRO A 284 24.59 -19.71 16.56
N GLY A 285 23.25 -19.83 16.49
CA GLY A 285 22.35 -19.49 17.60
C GLY A 285 22.06 -18.00 17.78
N LYS A 286 22.58 -17.11 16.91
CA LYS A 286 22.22 -15.70 16.92
C LYS A 286 21.13 -15.37 15.90
N THR A 287 20.37 -14.33 16.20
CA THR A 287 19.36 -13.75 15.32
C THR A 287 19.59 -12.24 15.21
N ALA A 288 19.15 -11.65 14.11
CA ALA A 288 19.23 -10.21 13.89
C ALA A 288 17.98 -9.72 13.17
N ALA A 289 17.60 -8.47 13.43
CA ALA A 289 16.53 -7.78 12.73
C ALA A 289 17.00 -6.37 12.36
N LEU A 290 16.58 -5.89 11.20
CA LEU A 290 16.67 -4.49 10.81
C LEU A 290 15.28 -3.86 10.96
N VAL A 291 15.18 -2.87 11.83
CA VAL A 291 13.96 -2.08 11.99
C VAL A 291 14.21 -0.71 11.39
N THR A 292 13.48 -0.37 10.31
CA THR A 292 13.58 0.94 9.68
C THR A 292 12.26 1.33 9.01
N PRO A 293 11.81 2.60 9.14
CA PRO A 293 10.72 3.12 8.32
C PRO A 293 11.15 3.41 6.87
N ASP A 294 12.45 3.45 6.57
CA ASP A 294 12.97 3.74 5.24
C ASP A 294 12.97 2.48 4.36
N ARG A 295 11.97 2.39 3.47
CA ARG A 295 11.83 1.31 2.47
C ARG A 295 12.97 1.31 1.44
N VAL A 296 13.61 2.45 1.17
CA VAL A 296 14.79 2.50 0.30
C VAL A 296 15.98 1.84 0.98
N LEU A 297 16.21 2.14 2.27
CA LEU A 297 17.27 1.51 3.06
C LEU A 297 17.08 -0.01 3.16
N ALA A 298 15.89 -0.47 3.55
CA ALA A 298 15.57 -1.90 3.66
C ALA A 298 15.89 -2.66 2.36
N ARG A 299 15.47 -2.12 1.20
CA ARG A 299 15.74 -2.71 -0.11
C ARG A 299 17.23 -2.70 -0.47
N ARG A 300 17.97 -1.63 -0.14
CA ARG A 300 19.42 -1.57 -0.38
C ARG A 300 20.13 -2.65 0.43
N VAL A 301 19.78 -2.81 1.70
CA VAL A 301 20.33 -3.86 2.58
C VAL A 301 20.01 -5.25 2.04
N ALA A 302 18.76 -5.52 1.66
CA ALA A 302 18.35 -6.79 1.06
C ALA A 302 19.12 -7.12 -0.22
N ALA A 303 19.31 -6.14 -1.12
CA ALA A 303 20.08 -6.31 -2.34
C ALA A 303 21.57 -6.62 -2.07
N ARG A 304 22.15 -6.09 -0.99
CA ARG A 304 23.52 -6.39 -0.56
C ARG A 304 23.63 -7.78 0.03
N LEU A 305 22.71 -8.16 0.91
CA LEU A 305 22.68 -9.51 1.51
C LEU A 305 22.44 -10.60 0.47
N LYS A 306 21.65 -10.34 -0.58
CA LYS A 306 21.48 -11.26 -1.71
C LYS A 306 22.80 -11.59 -2.43
N ARG A 307 23.78 -10.69 -2.45
CA ARG A 307 25.12 -10.98 -3.02
C ARG A 307 25.90 -12.01 -2.20
N HIS A 308 25.52 -12.18 -0.94
CA HIS A 308 26.07 -13.18 -0.03
C HIS A 308 25.17 -14.42 0.11
N ASP A 309 24.20 -14.59 -0.80
CA ASP A 309 23.22 -15.69 -0.76
C ASP A 309 22.36 -15.71 0.51
N LEU A 310 22.17 -14.54 1.13
CA LEU A 310 21.31 -14.35 2.29
C LEU A 310 19.99 -13.70 1.86
N ALA A 311 18.90 -14.46 1.98
CA ALA A 311 17.54 -13.96 1.80
C ALA A 311 17.00 -13.43 3.13
N ILE A 312 16.44 -12.22 3.13
CA ILE A 312 15.76 -11.62 4.27
C ILE A 312 14.27 -11.63 3.98
N ASP A 313 13.48 -11.95 4.99
CA ASP A 313 12.04 -11.73 4.98
C ASP A 313 11.74 -10.24 5.25
N ASP A 314 11.35 -9.52 4.20
CA ASP A 314 10.88 -8.14 4.31
C ASP A 314 9.37 -8.16 4.55
N SER A 315 8.96 -7.90 5.80
CA SER A 315 7.57 -7.97 6.24
C SER A 315 6.60 -7.06 5.48
N ALA A 316 7.10 -6.03 4.80
CA ALA A 316 6.28 -5.14 3.97
C ALA A 316 6.29 -5.51 2.48
N GLY A 317 6.94 -6.62 2.10
CA GLY A 317 6.90 -7.19 0.75
C GLY A 317 7.52 -6.31 -0.35
N VAL A 318 7.33 -6.75 -1.60
CA VAL A 318 7.74 -6.02 -2.81
C VAL A 318 6.51 -5.36 -3.44
N PRO A 319 6.51 -4.04 -3.71
CA PRO A 319 5.41 -3.40 -4.42
C PRO A 319 5.09 -4.12 -5.73
N VAL A 320 3.81 -4.40 -5.99
CA VAL A 320 3.37 -5.21 -7.13
C VAL A 320 3.89 -4.64 -8.45
N SER A 321 3.90 -3.31 -8.60
CA SER A 321 4.45 -2.59 -9.76
C SER A 321 5.93 -2.85 -10.05
N ARG A 322 6.68 -3.39 -9.08
CA ARG A 322 8.11 -3.74 -9.22
C ARG A 322 8.35 -5.24 -9.38
N THR A 323 7.29 -6.04 -9.39
CA THR A 323 7.35 -7.46 -9.72
C THR A 323 7.37 -7.65 -11.23
N VAL A 324 7.85 -8.81 -11.70
CA VAL A 324 7.88 -9.14 -13.13
C VAL A 324 6.49 -9.03 -13.80
N PRO A 325 5.42 -9.65 -13.26
CA PRO A 325 4.09 -9.52 -13.87
C PRO A 325 3.49 -8.11 -13.70
N GLY A 326 3.72 -7.42 -12.58
CA GLY A 326 3.18 -6.08 -12.38
C GLY A 326 3.80 -5.02 -13.28
N ALA A 327 5.13 -5.05 -13.46
CA ALA A 327 5.80 -4.18 -14.41
C ALA A 327 5.38 -4.47 -15.87
N PHE A 328 5.15 -5.74 -16.20
CA PHE A 328 4.68 -6.13 -17.53
C PHE A 328 3.30 -5.56 -17.86
N LEU A 329 2.33 -5.70 -16.96
CA LEU A 329 0.98 -5.16 -17.17
C LEU A 329 1.00 -3.64 -17.35
N ASP A 330 1.80 -2.91 -16.56
CA ASP A 330 1.95 -1.46 -16.73
C ASP A 330 2.60 -1.09 -18.07
N LEU A 331 3.57 -1.88 -18.56
CA LEU A 331 4.18 -1.68 -19.88
C LEU A 331 3.19 -1.92 -21.04
N VAL A 332 2.25 -2.86 -20.90
CA VAL A 332 1.18 -3.08 -21.88
C VAL A 332 0.33 -1.82 -22.01
N LEU A 333 -0.08 -1.24 -20.88
CA LEU A 333 -0.86 0.01 -20.87
C LEU A 333 -0.04 1.19 -21.38
N GLY A 334 1.22 1.32 -20.99
CA GLY A 334 2.10 2.38 -21.47
C GLY A 334 2.27 2.37 -22.99
N ALA A 335 2.34 1.20 -23.61
CA ALA A 335 2.41 1.09 -25.07
C ALA A 335 1.10 1.53 -25.75
N ALA A 336 -0.07 1.24 -25.18
CA ALA A 336 -1.35 1.71 -25.73
C ALA A 336 -1.55 3.22 -25.50
N GLU A 337 -1.26 3.71 -24.29
CA GLU A 337 -1.40 5.11 -23.84
C GLU A 337 -0.60 6.08 -24.72
N THR A 338 0.61 5.71 -25.15
CA THR A 338 1.46 6.55 -26.00
C THR A 338 1.27 6.33 -27.50
N ASN A 339 0.23 5.59 -27.90
CA ASN A 339 0.03 5.14 -29.28
C ASN A 339 1.33 4.52 -29.84
N PHE A 340 1.86 3.54 -29.11
CA PHE A 340 3.05 2.76 -29.44
C PHE A 340 4.29 3.61 -29.73
N ALA A 341 4.52 4.65 -28.93
CA ALA A 341 5.75 5.44 -29.05
C ALA A 341 6.99 4.54 -28.87
N PRO A 342 8.10 4.79 -29.60
CA PRO A 342 9.24 3.88 -29.63
C PRO A 342 9.83 3.51 -28.26
N PRO A 343 10.01 4.44 -27.29
CA PRO A 343 10.55 4.09 -25.97
C PRO A 343 9.67 3.07 -25.22
N GLU A 344 8.36 3.29 -25.17
CA GLU A 344 7.38 2.47 -24.46
C GLU A 344 7.21 1.11 -25.15
N LEU A 345 7.09 1.10 -26.48
CA LEU A 345 7.02 -0.13 -27.25
C LEU A 345 8.30 -0.97 -27.07
N MET A 346 9.48 -0.35 -27.10
CA MET A 346 10.74 -1.08 -26.91
C MET A 346 10.92 -1.56 -25.47
N ALA A 347 10.42 -0.84 -24.47
CA ALA A 347 10.41 -1.29 -23.08
C ALA A 347 9.55 -2.56 -22.92
N LEU A 348 8.34 -2.57 -23.49
CA LEU A 348 7.47 -3.74 -23.54
C LEU A 348 8.16 -4.91 -24.27
N LEU A 349 8.69 -4.70 -25.47
CA LEU A 349 9.31 -5.76 -26.28
C LEU A 349 10.60 -6.35 -25.67
N LYS A 350 11.29 -5.61 -24.79
CA LYS A 350 12.48 -6.09 -24.07
C LYS A 350 12.12 -6.84 -22.79
N HIS A 351 10.86 -6.79 -22.35
CA HIS A 351 10.40 -7.46 -21.14
C HIS A 351 10.42 -9.00 -21.30
N PRO A 352 10.85 -9.79 -20.29
CA PRO A 352 10.97 -11.24 -20.40
C PRO A 352 9.65 -11.98 -20.64
N LEU A 353 8.51 -11.38 -20.26
CA LEU A 353 7.18 -11.93 -20.53
C LEU A 353 6.68 -11.63 -21.94
N THR A 354 7.33 -10.78 -22.73
CA THR A 354 6.87 -10.47 -24.10
C THR A 354 7.39 -11.52 -25.08
N LEU A 355 6.56 -12.52 -25.37
CA LEU A 355 6.91 -13.67 -26.22
C LEU A 355 6.18 -13.64 -27.56
N ILE A 356 4.89 -13.25 -27.57
CA ILE A 356 4.07 -13.10 -28.77
C ILE A 356 4.14 -14.36 -29.66
N GLY A 357 3.91 -15.53 -29.06
CA GLY A 357 3.94 -16.83 -29.74
C GLY A 357 5.33 -17.28 -30.23
N ARG A 358 6.41 -16.74 -29.65
CA ARG A 358 7.81 -17.07 -29.99
C ARG A 358 8.56 -17.56 -28.78
N ARG A 359 9.66 -18.28 -29.03
CA ARG A 359 10.63 -18.58 -27.96
C ARG A 359 11.31 -17.30 -27.46
N PRO A 360 11.80 -17.24 -26.21
CA PRO A 360 12.41 -16.03 -25.64
C PRO A 360 13.58 -15.44 -26.46
N ALA A 361 14.38 -16.28 -27.13
CA ALA A 361 15.49 -15.82 -27.97
C ALA A 361 15.00 -15.20 -29.29
N GLU A 362 13.94 -15.77 -29.88
CA GLU A 362 13.32 -15.32 -31.12
C GLU A 362 12.59 -13.98 -30.91
N ALA A 363 11.84 -13.85 -29.81
CA ALA A 363 11.18 -12.59 -29.43
C ALA A 363 12.20 -11.44 -29.29
N ARG A 364 13.31 -11.66 -28.57
CA ARG A 364 14.41 -10.69 -28.46
C ARG A 364 15.11 -10.39 -29.78
N ALA A 365 15.19 -11.35 -30.70
CA ALA A 365 15.72 -11.11 -32.04
C ALA A 365 14.76 -10.23 -32.88
N ALA A 366 13.46 -10.50 -32.82
CA ALA A 366 12.43 -9.72 -33.50
C ALA A 366 12.39 -8.27 -33.01
N ALA A 367 12.44 -8.06 -31.68
CA ALA A 367 12.51 -6.72 -31.09
C ALA A 367 13.73 -5.92 -31.59
N ARG A 368 14.91 -6.55 -31.66
CA ARG A 368 16.14 -5.93 -32.19
C ARG A 368 16.08 -5.67 -33.71
N ALA A 369 15.32 -6.47 -34.44
CA ALA A 369 15.10 -6.25 -35.87
C ALA A 369 14.21 -5.01 -36.09
N LEU A 370 13.12 -4.88 -35.32
CA LEU A 370 12.27 -3.69 -35.33
C LEU A 370 13.03 -2.43 -34.93
N GLU A 371 13.77 -2.47 -33.82
CA GLU A 371 14.57 -1.32 -33.34
C GLU A 371 15.54 -0.82 -34.41
N ARG A 372 16.28 -1.73 -35.07
CA ARG A 372 17.24 -1.36 -36.13
C ARG A 372 16.56 -0.91 -37.42
N GLY A 373 15.42 -1.50 -37.77
CA GLY A 373 14.71 -1.25 -39.01
C GLY A 373 13.83 0.01 -38.99
N ALA A 374 13.30 0.39 -37.83
CA ALA A 374 12.33 1.49 -37.71
C ALA A 374 12.78 2.62 -36.78
N PHE A 375 13.44 2.33 -35.66
CA PHE A 375 13.61 3.30 -34.55
C PHE A 375 15.04 3.81 -34.33
N ARG A 376 16.04 3.21 -34.98
CA ARG A 376 17.45 3.62 -34.81
C ARG A 376 17.80 4.90 -35.58
N ASP A 377 17.08 5.19 -36.65
CA ASP A 377 17.15 6.46 -37.38
C ASP A 377 16.02 7.41 -36.91
N ILE A 378 15.98 8.63 -37.46
CA ILE A 378 14.92 9.60 -37.15
C ILE A 378 13.55 9.00 -37.51
N TYR A 379 12.79 8.63 -36.48
CA TYR A 379 11.44 8.11 -36.60
C TYR A 379 10.43 9.26 -36.48
N VAL A 380 9.65 9.46 -37.55
CA VAL A 380 8.58 10.49 -37.63
C VAL A 380 7.19 9.88 -37.76
N GLY A 381 7.08 8.54 -37.70
CA GLY A 381 5.80 7.84 -37.75
C GLY A 381 5.04 7.89 -36.43
N GLN A 382 3.79 7.44 -36.43
CA GLN A 382 2.96 7.29 -35.24
C GLN A 382 2.33 5.90 -35.21
N GLY A 383 2.24 5.29 -34.02
CA GLY A 383 1.64 3.98 -33.87
C GLY A 383 2.38 2.84 -34.57
N LEU A 384 1.74 1.67 -34.56
CA LEU A 384 2.19 0.49 -35.29
C LEU A 384 2.15 0.70 -36.82
N ALA A 385 1.19 1.48 -37.32
CA ALA A 385 1.10 1.85 -38.73
C ALA A 385 2.33 2.65 -39.20
N GLY A 386 2.82 3.58 -38.37
CA GLY A 386 4.06 4.31 -38.65
C GLY A 386 5.30 3.41 -38.64
N ALA A 387 5.36 2.44 -37.72
CA ALA A 387 6.44 1.46 -37.67
C ALA A 387 6.43 0.55 -38.92
N LEU A 388 5.25 0.11 -39.36
CA LEU A 388 5.07 -0.64 -40.59
C LEU A 388 5.57 0.16 -41.81
N ALA A 389 5.11 1.40 -41.96
CA ALA A 389 5.51 2.26 -43.07
C ALA A 389 7.03 2.53 -43.08
N ALA A 390 7.64 2.71 -41.91
CA ALA A 390 9.09 2.88 -41.79
C ALA A 390 9.87 1.63 -42.25
N LEU A 391 9.40 0.44 -41.87
CA LEU A 391 9.98 -0.85 -42.30
C LEU A 391 9.82 -1.08 -43.81
N GLU A 392 8.70 -0.67 -44.41
CA GLU A 392 8.47 -0.78 -45.85
C GLU A 392 9.30 0.22 -46.65
N ALA A 393 9.40 1.47 -46.19
CA ALA A 393 10.21 2.50 -46.84
C ALA A 393 11.70 2.15 -46.88
N ALA A 394 12.21 1.41 -45.89
CA ALA A 394 13.58 0.88 -45.90
C ALA A 394 13.88 -0.05 -47.08
N ARG A 395 12.85 -0.60 -47.74
CA ARG A 395 12.96 -1.45 -48.95
C ARG A 395 13.00 -0.65 -50.26
N GLY A 396 12.49 0.59 -50.25
CA GLY A 396 12.07 1.32 -51.45
C GLY A 396 13.14 2.06 -52.24
N ASP A 397 14.32 2.33 -51.67
CA ASP A 397 15.31 3.20 -52.32
C ASP A 397 16.63 2.47 -52.62
N GLY A 398 16.66 1.80 -53.79
CA GLY A 398 17.80 1.05 -54.31
C GLY A 398 19.08 1.86 -54.58
N LYS A 399 19.20 3.13 -54.16
CA LYS A 399 20.42 3.94 -54.35
C LYS A 399 20.89 4.83 -53.20
N ARG A 400 20.18 5.01 -52.06
CA ARG A 400 20.66 5.96 -51.01
C ARG A 400 20.47 5.62 -49.53
N ARG A 401 19.86 4.50 -49.16
CA ARG A 401 19.92 4.00 -47.77
C ARG A 401 20.36 2.54 -47.77
N ARG A 402 21.56 2.26 -47.27
CA ARG A 402 21.94 0.88 -46.90
C ARG A 402 20.98 0.47 -45.79
N SER A 403 20.02 -0.41 -46.08
CA SER A 403 19.23 -1.07 -45.03
C SER A 403 20.19 -1.62 -43.98
N THR A 404 19.98 -1.22 -42.72
CA THR A 404 20.78 -1.65 -41.56
C THR A 404 20.47 -3.10 -41.15
N ILE A 405 19.48 -3.72 -41.80
CA ILE A 405 18.98 -5.06 -41.51
C ILE A 405 18.84 -5.92 -42.78
N SER A 406 19.00 -7.23 -42.62
CA SER A 406 18.82 -8.24 -43.69
C SER A 406 17.34 -8.45 -44.06
N GLU A 407 17.07 -9.06 -45.21
CA GLU A 407 15.70 -9.38 -45.66
C GLU A 407 14.93 -10.25 -44.65
N HIS A 408 15.63 -11.21 -44.01
CA HIS A 408 15.05 -12.06 -42.99
C HIS A 408 14.68 -11.27 -41.72
N GLU A 409 15.55 -10.36 -41.28
CA GLU A 409 15.28 -9.48 -40.14
C GLU A 409 14.11 -8.54 -40.43
N GLN A 410 14.03 -8.00 -41.64
CA GLN A 410 12.92 -7.16 -42.07
C GLN A 410 11.60 -7.93 -42.08
N ALA A 411 11.56 -9.13 -42.66
CA ALA A 411 10.36 -9.98 -42.64
C ALA A 411 9.95 -10.33 -41.20
N THR A 412 10.93 -10.57 -40.32
CA THR A 412 10.69 -10.83 -38.90
C THR A 412 10.08 -9.61 -38.19
N ALA A 413 10.56 -8.40 -38.49
CA ALA A 413 10.04 -7.16 -37.93
C ALA A 413 8.62 -6.84 -38.44
N LEU A 414 8.36 -7.01 -39.74
CA LEU A 414 7.01 -6.84 -40.31
C LEU A 414 6.02 -7.81 -39.67
N LYS A 415 6.39 -9.09 -39.51
CA LYS A 415 5.56 -10.07 -38.82
C LYS A 415 5.33 -9.70 -37.35
N LEU A 416 6.36 -9.19 -36.65
CA LEU A 416 6.22 -8.72 -35.27
C LEU A 416 5.18 -7.60 -35.17
N VAL A 417 5.20 -6.62 -36.08
CA VAL A 417 4.20 -5.53 -36.09
C VAL A 417 2.79 -6.08 -36.28
N ALA A 418 2.59 -7.00 -37.24
CA ALA A 418 1.28 -7.62 -37.46
C ALA A 418 0.80 -8.43 -36.23
N ASP A 419 1.70 -9.17 -35.57
CA ASP A 419 1.34 -9.92 -34.37
C ASP A 419 1.04 -8.99 -33.18
N LEU A 420 1.71 -7.83 -33.09
CA LEU A 420 1.40 -6.79 -32.10
C LEU A 420 0.01 -6.18 -32.36
N GLU A 421 -0.32 -5.85 -33.60
CA GLU A 421 -1.66 -5.35 -33.97
C GLU A 421 -2.75 -6.35 -33.58
N ALA A 422 -2.53 -7.64 -33.82
CA ALA A 422 -3.46 -8.69 -33.42
C ALA A 422 -3.59 -8.82 -31.89
N ALA A 423 -2.48 -8.78 -31.15
CA ALA A 423 -2.49 -8.90 -29.69
C ALA A 423 -3.14 -7.68 -28.99
N PHE A 424 -2.92 -6.48 -29.53
CA PHE A 424 -3.49 -5.24 -28.99
C PHE A 424 -4.90 -4.95 -29.48
N ALA A 425 -5.44 -5.68 -30.46
CA ALA A 425 -6.75 -5.39 -31.06
C ALA A 425 -7.89 -5.14 -30.02
N PRO A 426 -8.04 -5.93 -28.94
CA PRO A 426 -9.07 -5.68 -27.93
C PRO A 426 -8.93 -4.34 -27.22
N LEU A 427 -7.70 -3.95 -26.89
CA LEU A 427 -7.40 -2.71 -26.15
C LEU A 427 -7.37 -1.50 -27.10
N ALA A 428 -6.71 -1.61 -28.25
CA ALA A 428 -6.60 -0.56 -29.25
C ALA A 428 -7.96 -0.11 -29.78
N ALA A 429 -8.93 -1.02 -29.92
CA ALA A 429 -10.29 -0.68 -30.31
C ALA A 429 -11.00 0.24 -29.30
N LEU A 430 -10.66 0.14 -28.01
CA LEU A 430 -11.20 1.02 -26.96
C LEU A 430 -10.47 2.37 -26.94
N PHE A 431 -9.15 2.38 -27.13
CA PHE A 431 -8.37 3.62 -27.21
C PHE A 431 -8.67 4.46 -28.46
N ALA A 432 -9.23 3.85 -29.51
CA ALA A 432 -9.65 4.56 -30.72
C ALA A 432 -11.06 5.17 -30.62
N ASP A 433 -11.81 4.88 -29.56
CA ASP A 433 -13.15 5.39 -29.31
C ASP A 433 -13.11 6.39 -28.16
N ASP A 434 -13.44 7.66 -28.42
CA ASP A 434 -13.41 8.74 -27.43
C ASP A 434 -14.59 8.66 -26.43
N SER A 435 -15.45 7.64 -26.52
CA SER A 435 -16.57 7.46 -25.59
C SER A 435 -16.17 6.80 -24.26
N GLU A 436 -17.00 7.01 -23.22
CA GLU A 436 -16.79 6.31 -21.96
C GLU A 436 -17.03 4.80 -22.10
N HIS A 437 -16.13 4.02 -21.51
CA HIS A 437 -16.21 2.57 -21.43
C HIS A 437 -16.35 2.10 -20.00
N LYS A 438 -17.00 0.95 -19.81
CA LYS A 438 -17.03 0.29 -18.50
C LYS A 438 -15.61 -0.11 -18.09
N ALA A 439 -15.22 0.17 -16.85
CA ALA A 439 -13.93 -0.24 -16.30
C ALA A 439 -13.71 -1.76 -16.41
N ALA A 440 -14.79 -2.54 -16.28
CA ALA A 440 -14.76 -3.99 -16.49
C ALA A 440 -14.28 -4.39 -17.90
N ARG A 441 -14.71 -3.66 -18.95
CA ARG A 441 -14.34 -3.94 -20.34
C ARG A 441 -12.89 -3.55 -20.63
N LEU A 442 -12.43 -2.44 -20.04
CA LEU A 442 -11.03 -2.02 -20.13
C LEU A 442 -10.10 -3.01 -19.42
N ALA A 443 -10.50 -3.52 -18.25
CA ALA A 443 -9.77 -4.54 -17.51
C ALA A 443 -9.68 -5.89 -18.25
N ASP A 444 -10.80 -6.32 -18.85
CA ASP A 444 -10.84 -7.54 -19.66
C ASP A 444 -9.96 -7.42 -20.92
N ALA A 445 -10.05 -6.30 -21.65
CA ALA A 445 -9.19 -6.03 -22.80
C ALA A 445 -7.69 -5.97 -22.42
N HIS A 446 -7.37 -5.37 -21.27
CA HIS A 446 -6.01 -5.33 -20.74
C HIS A 446 -5.49 -6.74 -20.45
N ALA A 447 -6.27 -7.57 -19.75
CA ALA A 447 -5.90 -8.95 -19.44
C ALA A 447 -5.69 -9.78 -20.72
N GLN A 448 -6.62 -9.70 -21.68
CA GLN A 448 -6.52 -10.41 -22.95
C GLN A 448 -5.28 -10.02 -23.76
N THR A 449 -4.98 -8.71 -23.85
CA THR A 449 -3.77 -8.23 -24.52
C THR A 449 -2.50 -8.72 -23.82
N ALA A 450 -2.46 -8.66 -22.49
CA ALA A 450 -1.32 -9.15 -21.72
C ALA A 450 -1.09 -10.66 -21.91
N GLU A 451 -2.15 -11.46 -21.92
CA GLU A 451 -2.08 -12.91 -22.17
C GLU A 451 -1.61 -13.23 -23.58
N ALA A 452 -2.12 -12.52 -24.59
CA ALA A 452 -1.70 -12.68 -25.99
C ALA A 452 -0.21 -12.38 -26.17
N LEU A 453 0.30 -11.33 -25.51
CA LEU A 453 1.72 -10.98 -25.52
C LEU A 453 2.59 -11.97 -24.75
N ALA A 454 2.05 -12.56 -23.67
CA ALA A 454 2.77 -13.51 -22.81
C ALA A 454 2.73 -14.96 -23.29
N CYS A 455 2.01 -15.25 -24.37
CA CYS A 455 1.92 -16.59 -24.94
C CYS A 455 3.29 -17.07 -25.48
N ASP A 456 3.78 -18.20 -24.96
CA ASP A 456 4.92 -18.93 -25.54
C ASP A 456 4.43 -19.83 -26.68
N ARG A 457 5.31 -20.14 -27.63
CA ARG A 457 5.03 -21.08 -28.72
C ARG A 457 4.86 -22.52 -28.21
N ASP A 458 5.66 -22.89 -27.21
CA ASP A 458 5.82 -24.28 -26.78
C ASP A 458 5.01 -24.59 -25.49
N SER A 459 4.35 -23.59 -24.87
CA SER A 459 3.55 -23.74 -23.64
C SER A 459 2.13 -23.20 -23.84
N SER A 460 1.13 -23.97 -23.41
CA SER A 460 -0.27 -23.54 -23.35
C SER A 460 -0.58 -22.67 -22.12
N SER A 461 0.31 -22.62 -21.12
CA SER A 461 0.15 -21.80 -19.93
C SER A 461 1.15 -20.64 -19.92
N SER A 462 0.61 -19.43 -19.71
CA SER A 462 1.42 -18.23 -19.53
C SER A 462 2.03 -18.22 -18.13
N SER A 463 3.30 -17.81 -18.03
CA SER A 463 3.96 -17.55 -16.74
C SER A 463 3.50 -16.24 -16.08
N LEU A 464 2.67 -15.44 -16.77
CA LEU A 464 2.15 -14.16 -16.28
C LEU A 464 1.43 -14.28 -14.93
N TRP A 465 0.59 -15.30 -14.78
CA TRP A 465 -0.25 -15.49 -13.59
C TRP A 465 0.36 -16.43 -12.54
N GLN A 466 1.65 -16.76 -12.66
CA GLN A 466 2.32 -17.71 -11.77
C GLN A 466 3.05 -16.99 -10.62
N GLY A 467 3.07 -17.64 -9.46
CA GLY A 467 3.69 -17.13 -8.22
C GLY A 467 2.88 -16.03 -7.56
N ASP A 468 3.26 -15.66 -6.33
CA ASP A 468 2.48 -14.79 -5.45
C ASP A 468 2.00 -13.49 -6.11
N ALA A 469 2.88 -12.84 -6.89
CA ALA A 469 2.56 -11.60 -7.59
C ALA A 469 1.59 -11.81 -8.77
N GLY A 470 1.76 -12.90 -9.53
CA GLY A 470 0.89 -13.23 -10.65
C GLY A 470 -0.51 -13.63 -10.18
N GLU A 471 -0.60 -14.39 -9.10
CA GLU A 471 -1.86 -14.78 -8.46
C GLU A 471 -2.60 -13.55 -7.91
N ALA A 472 -1.90 -12.67 -7.19
CA ALA A 472 -2.50 -11.43 -6.68
C ALA A 472 -3.03 -10.52 -7.79
N LEU A 473 -2.30 -10.38 -8.91
CA LEU A 473 -2.73 -9.59 -10.06
C LEU A 473 -3.91 -10.22 -10.81
N SER A 474 -3.97 -11.56 -10.89
CA SER A 474 -5.10 -12.29 -11.45
C SER A 474 -6.37 -12.03 -10.64
N VAL A 475 -6.29 -12.12 -9.31
CA VAL A 475 -7.40 -11.77 -8.41
C VAL A 475 -7.82 -10.32 -8.59
N LEU A 476 -6.87 -9.38 -8.62
CA LEU A 476 -7.16 -7.96 -8.79
C LEU A 476 -7.92 -7.67 -10.10
N LEU A 477 -7.45 -8.22 -11.22
CA LEU A 477 -8.09 -8.01 -12.53
C LEU A 477 -9.46 -8.71 -12.60
N ALA A 478 -9.59 -9.91 -12.04
CA ALA A 478 -10.88 -10.60 -11.97
C ALA A 478 -11.90 -9.81 -11.14
N GLU A 479 -11.50 -9.29 -9.98
CA GLU A 479 -12.36 -8.43 -9.16
C GLU A 479 -12.70 -7.12 -9.89
N LEU A 480 -11.76 -6.53 -10.64
CA LEU A 480 -12.01 -5.31 -11.42
C LEU A 480 -12.98 -5.57 -12.58
N ILE A 481 -12.89 -6.72 -13.23
CA ILE A 481 -13.83 -7.14 -14.27
C ILE A 481 -15.23 -7.36 -13.69
N ASP A 482 -15.34 -7.94 -12.49
CA ASP A 482 -16.63 -8.18 -11.87
C ASP A 482 -17.28 -6.91 -11.32
N ALA A 483 -16.55 -6.15 -10.51
CA ALA A 483 -17.06 -4.97 -9.82
C ALA A 483 -17.05 -3.69 -10.69
N GLY A 484 -16.21 -3.64 -11.73
CA GLY A 484 -16.06 -2.48 -12.63
C GLY A 484 -17.19 -2.29 -13.64
N ARG A 485 -18.28 -3.06 -13.56
CA ARG A 485 -19.43 -2.97 -14.49
C ARG A 485 -20.22 -1.66 -14.38
N ASN A 486 -20.17 -1.04 -13.21
CA ASN A 486 -20.93 0.16 -12.85
C ASN A 486 -20.09 1.44 -12.82
N LEU A 487 -18.81 1.34 -13.18
CA LEU A 487 -17.89 2.47 -13.30
C LEU A 487 -17.55 2.66 -14.77
N THR A 488 -17.69 3.88 -15.27
CA THR A 488 -17.35 4.26 -16.64
C THR A 488 -16.23 5.29 -16.63
N MET A 489 -15.37 5.25 -17.66
CA MET A 489 -14.27 6.19 -17.89
C MET A 489 -13.83 6.15 -19.34
N GLU A 490 -13.20 7.20 -19.84
CA GLU A 490 -12.53 7.18 -21.13
C GLU A 490 -11.34 6.21 -21.10
N ALA A 491 -10.95 5.66 -22.26
CA ALA A 491 -9.83 4.72 -22.33
C ALA A 491 -8.50 5.35 -21.86
N ALA A 492 -8.31 6.66 -22.10
CA ALA A 492 -7.12 7.41 -21.66
C ALA A 492 -6.99 7.51 -20.13
N ASP A 493 -8.10 7.43 -19.39
CA ASP A 493 -8.09 7.48 -17.93
C ASP A 493 -7.78 6.13 -17.27
N TYR A 494 -7.86 5.03 -18.03
CA TYR A 494 -7.68 3.69 -17.50
C TYR A 494 -6.25 3.41 -17.02
N PRO A 495 -5.17 3.73 -17.76
CA PRO A 495 -3.80 3.55 -17.27
C PRO A 495 -3.50 4.25 -15.94
N PRO A 496 -3.76 5.56 -15.77
CA PRO A 496 -3.52 6.21 -14.48
C PRO A 496 -4.42 5.63 -13.38
N PHE A 497 -5.68 5.30 -13.68
CA PHE A 497 -6.57 4.62 -12.73
C PHE A 497 -6.02 3.26 -12.27
N TYR A 498 -5.60 2.39 -13.19
CA TYR A 498 -5.01 1.08 -12.89
C TYR A 498 -3.78 1.21 -11.98
N ARG A 499 -2.90 2.19 -12.27
CA ARG A 499 -1.71 2.47 -11.44
C ARG A 499 -2.09 2.84 -10.00
N THR A 500 -3.23 3.52 -9.78
CA THR A 500 -3.72 3.80 -8.42
C THR A 500 -4.12 2.55 -7.64
N LEU A 501 -4.51 1.47 -8.32
CA LEU A 501 -4.86 0.20 -7.70
C LEU A 501 -3.61 -0.57 -7.25
N LEU A 502 -2.48 -0.38 -7.94
CA LEU A 502 -1.20 -1.01 -7.62
C LEU A 502 -0.38 -0.28 -6.54
N ALA A 503 -0.80 0.93 -6.15
CA ALA A 503 -0.10 1.76 -5.16
C ALA A 503 -0.40 1.39 -3.71
N GLY A 504 -1.37 0.49 -3.48
CA GLY A 504 -1.88 0.07 -2.17
C GLY A 504 -1.24 -1.19 -1.62
#